data_AF-A0A540MP54-F1
#
_entry.id   AF-A0A540MP54-F1
#
_cell.length_a   1.000
_cell.length_b   1.000
_cell.length_c   1.000
_cell.angle_alpha   90.00
_cell.angle_beta   90.00
_cell.angle_gamma   90.00
#
_symmetry.space_group_name_H-M   'P 1'
#
loop_
_entity.id
_entity.type
_entity.pdbx_description
1 polymer ?
#
loop_
_entity_poly.entity_id
_entity_poly.type
_entity_poly.pdbx_seq_one_letter_code
_entity_poly.pdbx_strand_id
1 'polypeptide(L)'
;MYTSNNDLYRTTAASWHDSLQVWMSPERPEVEDIPENCREEVVAWDFHATKVATDVMELLSEGLGFEGGRFKELTFSDMRLLVGHCYPYCPQPDRTVGSTAY
;
A
#
# COMPACT_ATOMS: atom_id res chain seq x y z
N MET A 1 -6.23 -8.99 -4.19
CA MET A 1 -7.37 -9.34 -3.29
C MET A 1 -8.24 -8.10 -3.06
N TYR A 2 -9.54 -8.19 -3.33
CA TYR A 2 -10.51 -7.15 -2.97
C TYR A 2 -11.12 -7.47 -1.61
N THR A 3 -11.24 -6.47 -0.75
CA THR A 3 -11.79 -6.62 0.61
C THR A 3 -12.68 -5.44 0.95
N SER A 4 -13.81 -5.74 1.59
CA SER A 4 -14.73 -4.76 2.17
C SER A 4 -14.80 -5.00 3.68
N ASN A 5 -14.89 -3.94 4.49
CA ASN A 5 -14.97 -4.02 5.95
C ASN A 5 -13.86 -4.91 6.58
N ASN A 6 -12.61 -4.72 6.16
CA ASN A 6 -11.47 -5.58 6.53
C ASN A 6 -11.24 -5.66 8.06
N ASP A 7 -11.78 -4.71 8.82
CA ASP A 7 -11.62 -4.55 10.26
C ASP A 7 -12.88 -4.88 11.07
N LEU A 8 -13.96 -5.38 10.43
CA LEU A 8 -15.28 -5.58 11.04
C LEU A 8 -15.28 -6.35 12.36
N TYR A 9 -14.42 -7.37 12.48
CA TYR A 9 -14.32 -8.21 13.69
C TYR A 9 -13.20 -7.80 14.65
N ARG A 10 -12.44 -6.76 14.30
CA ARG A 10 -11.27 -6.30 15.06
C ARG A 10 -11.48 -4.92 15.68
N THR A 11 -12.54 -4.22 15.28
CA THR A 11 -12.83 -2.85 15.66
C THR A 11 -14.27 -2.72 16.18
N THR A 12 -14.54 -1.66 16.93
CA THR A 12 -15.89 -1.36 17.43
C THR A 12 -16.85 -0.92 16.32
N ALA A 13 -16.32 -0.36 15.24
CA ALA A 13 -17.06 0.03 14.05
C ALA A 13 -16.18 -0.20 12.82
N ALA A 14 -16.75 -0.83 11.79
CA ALA A 14 -16.03 -1.05 10.54
C ALA A 14 -15.70 0.26 9.83
N SER A 15 -14.54 0.29 9.20
CA SER A 15 -14.12 1.41 8.36
C SER A 15 -14.97 1.50 7.09
N TRP A 16 -15.35 2.72 6.72
CA TRP A 16 -16.17 3.00 5.53
C TRP A 16 -15.32 3.09 4.25
N HIS A 17 -14.71 1.98 3.87
CA HIS A 17 -13.97 1.86 2.62
C HIS A 17 -13.90 0.43 2.12
N ASP A 18 -13.66 0.31 0.82
CA ASP A 18 -13.21 -0.92 0.19
C ASP A 18 -11.73 -0.81 -0.14
N SER A 19 -11.04 -1.94 -0.20
CA SER A 19 -9.61 -2.00 -0.51
C SER A 19 -9.31 -3.01 -1.59
N LEU A 20 -8.56 -2.59 -2.61
CA LEU A 20 -7.80 -3.48 -3.48
C LEU A 20 -6.38 -3.61 -2.93
N GLN A 21 -5.93 -4.83 -2.70
CA GLN A 21 -4.59 -5.13 -2.21
C GLN A 21 -3.84 -6.01 -3.22
N VAL A 22 -2.61 -5.61 -3.57
CA VAL A 22 -1.72 -6.38 -4.44
C VAL A 22 -0.31 -6.38 -3.85
N TRP A 23 0.16 -7.55 -3.42
CA TRP A 23 1.55 -7.75 -2.99
C TRP A 23 2.43 -7.77 -4.24
N MET A 24 3.44 -6.91 -4.30
CA MET A 24 4.37 -6.79 -5.44
C MET A 24 5.77 -7.32 -5.11
N SER A 25 6.02 -7.65 -3.84
CA SER A 25 7.30 -8.11 -3.31
C SER A 25 7.06 -8.77 -1.94
N PRO A 26 7.82 -9.81 -1.55
CA PRO A 26 9.03 -10.33 -2.21
C PRO A 26 8.77 -11.12 -3.49
N GLU A 27 7.62 -11.79 -3.57
CA GLU A 27 7.18 -12.50 -4.76
C GLU A 27 6.14 -11.64 -5.50
N ARG A 28 6.32 -11.48 -6.81
CA ARG A 28 5.34 -10.80 -7.63
C ARG A 28 4.15 -11.72 -7.86
N PRO A 29 2.93 -11.19 -7.91
CA PRO A 29 1.78 -12.00 -8.23
C PRO A 29 1.86 -12.39 -9.70
N GLU A 30 1.22 -13.51 -10.06
CA GLU A 30 0.98 -13.79 -11.47
C GLU A 30 0.13 -12.66 -12.06
N VAL A 31 0.40 -12.31 -13.31
CA VAL A 31 -0.24 -11.16 -13.96
C VAL A 31 -1.76 -11.34 -14.00
N GLU A 32 -2.21 -12.59 -14.14
CA GLU A 32 -3.60 -13.03 -14.15
C GLU A 32 -4.33 -12.79 -12.82
N ASP A 33 -3.60 -12.75 -11.69
CA ASP A 33 -4.17 -12.50 -10.36
C ASP A 33 -4.43 -11.01 -10.10
N ILE A 34 -3.86 -10.13 -10.92
CA ILE A 34 -4.14 -8.70 -10.88
C ILE A 34 -5.42 -8.42 -11.70
N PRO A 35 -6.41 -7.69 -11.14
CA PRO A 35 -7.63 -7.34 -11.85
C PRO A 35 -7.34 -6.72 -13.21
N GLU A 36 -7.96 -7.27 -14.25
CA GLU A 36 -7.71 -6.90 -15.66
C GLU A 36 -7.84 -5.40 -15.90
N ASN A 37 -8.81 -4.75 -15.25
CA ASN A 37 -9.12 -3.34 -15.41
C ASN A 37 -8.08 -2.37 -14.84
N CYS A 38 -7.13 -2.83 -14.04
CA CYS A 38 -6.07 -1.98 -13.46
C CYS A 38 -4.68 -2.62 -13.51
N ARG A 39 -4.53 -3.69 -14.28
CA ARG A 39 -3.33 -4.54 -14.29
C ARG A 39 -2.10 -3.77 -14.75
N GLU A 40 -2.20 -3.08 -15.87
CA GLU A 40 -1.09 -2.32 -16.44
C GLU A 40 -0.69 -1.17 -15.50
N GLU A 41 -1.69 -0.50 -14.92
CA GLU A 41 -1.51 0.61 -13.99
C GLU A 41 -0.85 0.18 -12.69
N VAL A 42 -1.25 -0.97 -12.12
CA VAL A 42 -0.64 -1.52 -10.90
C VAL A 42 0.83 -1.85 -11.11
N VAL A 43 1.17 -2.47 -12.25
CA VAL A 43 2.56 -2.82 -12.58
C VAL A 43 3.40 -1.56 -12.82
N ALA A 44 2.88 -0.60 -13.57
CA ALA A 44 3.55 0.68 -13.80
C ALA A 44 3.76 1.45 -12.50
N TRP A 45 2.76 1.45 -11.62
CA TRP A 45 2.83 2.09 -10.32
C TRP A 45 3.93 1.48 -9.45
N ASP A 46 4.01 0.15 -9.30
CA ASP A 46 5.07 -0.51 -8.53
C ASP A 46 6.46 -0.10 -9.04
N PHE A 47 6.66 -0.06 -10.36
CA PHE A 47 7.93 0.35 -10.96
C PHE A 47 8.31 1.80 -10.60
N HIS A 48 7.39 2.74 -10.78
CA HIS A 48 7.66 4.16 -10.51
C HIS A 48 7.77 4.45 -9.01
N ALA A 49 6.88 3.90 -8.20
CA ALA A 49 6.89 4.06 -6.74
C ALA A 49 8.15 3.46 -6.12
N THR A 50 8.64 2.32 -6.62
CA THR A 50 9.88 1.71 -6.12
C THR A 50 11.09 2.61 -6.37
N LYS A 51 11.17 3.29 -7.53
CA LYS A 51 12.25 4.25 -7.80
C LYS A 51 12.22 5.41 -6.81
N VAL A 52 11.05 6.04 -6.64
CA VAL A 52 10.88 7.15 -5.70
C VAL A 52 11.20 6.72 -4.27
N ALA A 53 10.71 5.55 -3.84
CA ALA A 53 11.01 5.02 -2.52
C ALA A 53 12.51 4.78 -2.31
N THR A 54 13.21 4.26 -3.33
CA THR A 54 14.66 4.08 -3.29
C THR A 54 15.37 5.42 -3.12
N ASP A 55 15.03 6.42 -3.94
CA ASP A 55 15.66 7.75 -3.88
C ASP A 55 15.41 8.42 -2.52
N VAL A 56 14.20 8.31 -1.96
CA VAL A 56 13.87 8.85 -0.63
C VAL A 56 14.66 8.15 0.48
N MET A 57 14.87 6.84 0.38
CA MET A 57 15.66 6.08 1.36
C MET A 57 17.15 6.43 1.30
N GLU A 58 17.69 6.72 0.12
CA GLU A 58 19.06 7.25 -0.01
C GLU A 58 19.19 8.63 0.66
N LEU A 59 18.27 9.55 0.39
CA LEU A 59 18.23 10.87 1.04
C LEU A 59 18.09 10.75 2.57
N LEU A 60 17.30 9.80 3.05
CA LEU A 60 17.17 9.53 4.48
C LEU A 60 18.48 9.00 5.07
N SER A 61 19.21 8.14 4.34
CA SER A 61 20.52 7.64 4.76
C SER A 61 21.50 8.80 4.94
N GLU A 62 21.57 9.70 3.95
CA GLU A 62 22.39 10.90 4.00
C GLU A 62 22.03 11.79 5.21
N GLY A 63 20.73 12.07 5.41
CA GLY A 63 20.26 12.92 6.51
C GLY A 63 20.54 12.36 7.90
N LEU A 64 20.64 11.03 8.03
CA LEU A 64 21.01 10.33 9.27
C LEU A 64 22.52 10.10 9.41
N GLY A 65 23.32 10.46 8.41
CA GLY A 65 24.77 10.23 8.39
C GLY A 65 25.16 8.78 8.14
N PHE A 66 24.29 7.98 7.52
CA PHE A 66 24.60 6.63 7.08
C PHE A 66 25.20 6.63 5.67
N GLU A 67 25.97 5.59 5.36
CA GLU A 67 26.38 5.32 3.98
C GLU A 67 25.16 5.00 3.11
N GLY A 68 25.22 5.40 1.84
CA GLY A 68 24.18 5.09 0.86
C GLY A 68 23.94 3.59 0.75
N GLY A 69 22.69 3.18 0.50
CA GLY A 69 22.28 1.78 0.43
C GLY A 69 22.04 1.11 1.79
N ARG A 70 22.29 1.77 2.93
CA ARG A 70 22.12 1.15 4.25
C ARG A 70 20.74 0.56 4.49
N PHE A 71 19.68 1.27 4.10
CA PHE A 71 18.31 0.76 4.27
C PHE A 71 17.99 -0.42 3.36
N LYS A 72 18.65 -0.52 2.20
CA LYS A 72 18.52 -1.65 1.29
C LYS A 72 19.20 -2.89 1.86
N GLU A 73 20.38 -2.75 2.48
CA GLU A 73 21.04 -3.85 3.20
C GLU A 73 20.18 -4.40 4.33
N LEU A 74 19.45 -3.51 5.00
CA LEU A 74 18.54 -3.85 6.09
C LEU A 74 17.17 -4.36 5.60
N THR A 75 16.98 -4.52 4.28
CA THR A 75 15.75 -5.02 3.63
C THR A 75 14.47 -4.21 3.90
N PHE A 76 14.60 -2.93 4.29
CA PHE A 76 13.44 -2.09 4.64
C PHE A 76 12.53 -1.77 3.45
N SER A 77 13.01 -1.93 2.22
CA SER A 77 12.25 -1.73 0.98
C SER A 77 11.79 -3.03 0.31
N ASP A 78 12.04 -4.20 0.92
CA ASP A 78 11.86 -5.50 0.26
C ASP A 78 10.42 -5.98 0.25
N MET A 79 9.60 -5.54 1.21
CA MET A 79 8.16 -5.81 1.22
C MET A 79 7.41 -4.64 0.58
N ARG A 80 6.65 -4.93 -0.47
CA ARG A 80 5.87 -3.92 -1.20
C ARG A 80 4.44 -4.40 -1.36
N LEU A 81 3.52 -3.66 -0.76
CA LEU A 81 2.09 -3.87 -0.87
C LEU A 81 1.47 -2.60 -1.47
N LEU A 82 0.80 -2.75 -2.60
CA LEU A 82 -0.08 -1.72 -3.12
C LEU A 82 -1.46 -1.87 -2.45
N VAL A 83 -1.97 -0.78 -1.89
CA VAL A 83 -3.33 -0.69 -1.37
C VAL A 83 -4.05 0.47 -2.03
N GLY A 84 -5.11 0.18 -2.79
CA GLY A 84 -6.02 1.15 -3.35
C GLY A 84 -7.31 1.20 -2.55
N HIS A 85 -7.58 2.31 -1.87
CA HIS A 85 -8.81 2.51 -1.12
C HIS A 85 -9.89 3.22 -1.96
N CYS A 86 -11.10 2.69 -1.91
CA CYS A 86 -12.29 3.34 -2.44
C CYS A 86 -13.18 3.74 -1.26
N TYR A 87 -13.45 5.04 -1.11
CA TYR A 87 -14.33 5.59 -0.08
C TYR A 87 -15.69 5.94 -0.70
N PRO A 88 -16.68 5.03 -0.69
CA PRO A 88 -17.99 5.31 -1.26
C PRO A 88 -18.74 6.36 -0.43
N TYR A 89 -19.81 6.92 -1.01
CA TYR A 89 -20.70 7.84 -0.30
C TYR A 89 -21.19 7.22 1.02
N CYS A 90 -21.08 7.99 2.12
CA CYS A 90 -21.58 7.58 3.42
C CYS A 90 -22.87 8.34 3.76
N PRO A 91 -24.02 7.66 3.97
CA PRO A 91 -25.26 8.31 4.37
C PRO A 91 -25.20 8.96 5.76
N GLN A 92 -24.30 8.52 6.63
CA GLN A 92 -24.13 9.00 7.99
C GLN A 92 -22.64 9.22 8.31
N PRO A 93 -21.99 10.22 7.71
CA PRO A 93 -20.53 10.40 7.77
C PRO A 93 -20.02 10.67 9.19
N ASP A 94 -20.86 11.14 10.12
CA ASP A 94 -20.48 11.37 11.52
C ASP A 94 -20.47 10.08 12.38
N ARG A 95 -20.88 8.94 11.82
CA ARG A 95 -21.01 7.65 12.55
C ARG A 95 -19.94 6.62 12.21
N THR A 96 -19.12 6.90 11.22
CA THR A 96 -18.04 6.02 10.78
C THR A 96 -16.92 6.88 10.21
N VAL A 97 -15.77 6.27 9.93
CA VAL A 97 -14.63 6.93 9.31
C VAL A 97 -14.14 6.08 8.16
N GLY A 98 -13.61 6.73 7.12
CA GLY A 98 -12.96 6.02 6.02
C GLY A 98 -11.72 5.26 6.51
N SER A 99 -10.94 5.83 7.42
CA SER A 99 -9.77 5.18 8.02
C SER A 99 -9.68 5.61 9.48
N THR A 100 -9.39 4.66 10.36
CA THR A 100 -9.17 4.94 11.78
C THR A 100 -7.79 5.55 11.99
N ALA A 101 -7.65 6.41 13.01
CA ALA A 101 -6.33 6.84 13.46
C ALA A 101 -5.64 5.63 14.12
N TYR A 102 -4.48 5.24 13.56
CA TYR A 102 -3.63 4.17 14.10
C TYR A 102 -2.90 4.62 15.37
#